data_AF-A0A8S9I2M7-F1
#
_entry.id   AF-A0A8S9I2M7-F1
#
_cell.length_a   1.000
_cell.length_b   1.000
_cell.length_c   1.000
_cell.angle_alpha   90.00
_cell.angle_beta   90.00
_cell.angle_gamma   90.00
#
_symmetry.space_group_name_H-M   'P 1'
#
loop_
_entity.id
_entity.type
_entity.pdbx_description
1 polymer ?
#
loop_
_entity_poly.entity_id
_entity_poly.type
_entity_poly.pdbx_seq_one_letter_code
_entity_poly.pdbx_strand_id
1 'polypeptide(L)'
;MNPMFYFLLALTAVLTMTGSPGKPVLDIHGDIIFDGSYYVLPRISGPGGGGLTLSSRGDDWCPLYLKLEYSEVNMGIPVKFLDWRTKVAFVPESANLNIQMDVKATICGQSTYWYVPPVEPITVIEALFIAAGPKPSNGFFQIKKIKDALGGYKIVFCVNNNDCSGIGIFVDKQGVRRLALSSTPFEVRFMKATESEPSSKPIMSII
;
A
#
# COMPACT_ATOMS: atom_id res chain seq x y z
N MET A 1 67.63 13.51 -30.80
CA MET A 1 66.56 12.53 -31.03
C MET A 1 65.78 12.37 -29.72
N ASN A 2 64.58 12.98 -29.62
CA ASN A 2 63.66 12.75 -28.50
C ASN A 2 62.34 12.26 -29.10
N PRO A 3 61.80 11.09 -28.69
CA PRO A 3 60.50 10.67 -29.15
C PRO A 3 59.44 11.37 -28.29
N MET A 4 58.62 12.19 -28.94
CA MET A 4 57.45 12.82 -28.35
C MET A 4 56.34 11.77 -28.22
N PHE A 5 56.07 11.31 -27.00
CA PHE A 5 55.03 10.33 -26.72
C PHE A 5 53.69 11.06 -26.56
N TYR A 6 52.81 10.96 -27.55
CA TYR A 6 51.45 11.48 -27.47
C TYR A 6 50.59 10.50 -26.65
N PHE A 7 50.18 10.92 -25.45
CA PHE A 7 49.24 10.17 -24.61
C PHE A 7 47.81 10.48 -25.09
N LEU A 8 47.21 9.56 -25.86
CA LEU A 8 45.78 9.60 -26.20
C LEU A 8 44.95 9.18 -24.98
N LEU A 9 44.35 10.16 -24.29
CA LEU A 9 43.40 9.92 -23.21
C LEU A 9 42.05 9.53 -23.83
N ALA A 10 41.81 8.24 -24.04
CA ALA A 10 40.50 7.73 -24.44
C ALA A 10 39.53 7.85 -23.24
N LEU A 11 38.70 8.89 -23.24
CA LEU A 11 37.62 9.06 -22.26
C LEU A 11 36.47 8.12 -22.62
N THR A 12 36.52 6.88 -22.13
CA THR A 12 35.39 5.96 -22.20
C THR A 12 34.34 6.39 -21.18
N ALA A 13 33.31 7.08 -21.67
CA ALA A 13 32.10 7.32 -20.89
C ALA A 13 31.41 5.98 -20.64
N VAL A 14 31.61 5.41 -19.44
CA VAL A 14 30.83 4.27 -18.96
C VAL A 14 29.44 4.81 -18.64
N LEU A 15 28.50 4.64 -19.59
CA LEU A 15 27.07 4.80 -19.31
C LEU A 15 26.69 3.67 -18.35
N THR A 16 26.65 3.99 -17.06
CA THR A 16 26.06 3.10 -16.08
C THR A 16 24.60 2.92 -16.47
N MET A 17 24.19 1.67 -16.75
CA MET A 17 22.78 1.33 -16.89
C MET A 17 22.09 1.63 -15.56
N THR A 18 21.55 2.83 -15.43
CA THR A 18 20.51 3.08 -14.44
C THR A 18 19.37 2.16 -14.83
N GLY A 19 19.11 1.12 -14.03
CA GLY A 19 18.01 0.21 -14.27
C GLY A 19 16.75 1.02 -14.52
N SER A 20 16.03 0.71 -15.59
CA SER A 20 14.81 1.43 -15.96
C SER A 20 13.95 1.59 -14.70
N PRO A 21 13.47 2.81 -14.40
CA PRO A 21 12.50 2.96 -13.33
C PRO A 21 11.37 1.97 -13.57
N GLY A 22 10.93 1.28 -12.50
CA GLY A 22 9.81 0.35 -12.57
C GLY A 22 8.61 1.03 -13.23
N LYS A 23 7.75 0.26 -13.91
CA LYS A 23 6.53 0.79 -14.53
C LYS A 23 5.65 1.47 -13.46
N PRO A 24 4.90 2.53 -13.79
CA PRO A 24 4.02 3.17 -12.82
C PRO A 24 2.85 2.26 -12.43
N VAL A 25 2.47 2.29 -11.16
CA VAL A 25 1.16 1.80 -10.71
C VAL A 25 0.10 2.77 -11.22
N LEU A 26 -0.99 2.22 -11.74
CA LEU A 26 -2.11 2.97 -12.29
C LEU A 26 -3.34 2.80 -11.42
N ASP A 27 -4.19 3.82 -11.38
CA ASP A 27 -5.50 3.74 -10.76
C ASP A 27 -6.54 3.11 -11.72
N ILE A 28 -7.80 3.05 -11.27
CA ILE A 28 -8.90 2.47 -12.06
C ILE A 28 -9.25 3.26 -13.32
N HIS A 29 -8.80 4.50 -13.46
CA HIS A 29 -8.99 5.34 -14.65
C HIS A 29 -7.79 5.26 -15.59
N GLY A 30 -6.72 4.54 -15.20
CA GLY A 30 -5.49 4.45 -15.95
C GLY A 30 -4.52 5.59 -15.67
N ASP A 31 -4.82 6.45 -14.69
CA ASP A 31 -3.96 7.54 -14.29
C ASP A 31 -2.81 7.02 -13.44
N ILE A 32 -1.65 7.65 -13.59
CA ILE A 32 -0.46 7.33 -12.81
C ILE A 32 -0.73 7.70 -11.35
N ILE A 33 -0.48 6.78 -10.43
CA ILE A 33 -0.52 7.05 -8.99
C ILE A 33 0.72 7.87 -8.61
N PHE A 34 0.50 9.12 -8.25
CA PHE A 34 1.49 10.00 -7.63
C PHE A 34 0.81 10.88 -6.58
N ASP A 35 1.59 11.36 -5.61
CA ASP A 35 1.26 12.36 -4.59
C ASP A 35 -0.24 12.57 -4.33
N GLY A 36 -0.85 11.69 -3.53
CA GLY A 36 -2.27 11.74 -3.25
C GLY A 36 -2.76 10.54 -2.43
N SER A 37 -4.06 10.52 -2.19
CA SER A 37 -4.73 9.50 -1.39
C SER A 37 -5.58 8.61 -2.29
N TYR A 38 -5.50 7.30 -2.09
CA TYR A 38 -6.15 6.32 -2.95
C TYR A 38 -6.89 5.27 -2.13
N TYR A 39 -8.16 5.02 -2.44
CA TYR A 39 -8.88 3.88 -1.90
C TYR A 39 -8.28 2.58 -2.45
N VAL A 40 -8.11 1.60 -1.57
CA VAL A 40 -7.73 0.24 -1.94
C VAL A 40 -9.00 -0.58 -1.99
N LEU A 41 -9.40 -0.99 -3.20
CA LEU A 41 -10.67 -1.68 -3.45
C LEU A 41 -10.40 -3.10 -3.96
N PRO A 42 -11.31 -4.06 -3.73
CA PRO A 42 -11.28 -5.34 -4.39
C PRO A 42 -11.16 -5.16 -5.91
N ARG A 43 -10.32 -5.99 -6.52
CA ARG A 43 -10.15 -6.03 -7.97
C ARG A 43 -11.48 -6.23 -8.70
N ILE A 44 -12.32 -7.14 -8.18
CA ILE A 44 -13.64 -7.46 -8.71
C ILE A 44 -14.68 -6.86 -7.76
N SER A 45 -15.60 -6.05 -8.30
CA SER A 45 -16.68 -5.43 -7.53
C SER A 45 -17.78 -6.46 -7.19
N GLY A 46 -18.65 -6.15 -6.24
CA GLY A 46 -19.74 -7.00 -5.78
C GLY A 46 -19.38 -7.81 -4.53
N PRO A 47 -19.43 -9.17 -4.59
CA PRO A 47 -19.27 -10.02 -3.40
C PRO A 47 -17.88 -9.92 -2.75
N GLY A 48 -16.91 -9.32 -3.45
CA GLY A 48 -15.59 -9.01 -2.93
C GLY A 48 -15.64 -8.12 -1.68
N GLY A 49 -16.64 -7.25 -1.55
CA GLY A 49 -16.78 -6.27 -0.47
C GLY A 49 -16.42 -4.84 -0.89
N GLY A 50 -16.21 -3.97 0.10
CA GLY A 50 -15.79 -2.59 -0.08
C GLY A 50 -14.30 -2.39 0.12
N GLY A 51 -13.90 -1.15 0.36
CA GLY A 51 -12.51 -0.79 0.57
C GLY A 51 -11.98 -1.13 1.96
N LEU A 52 -10.76 -0.68 2.24
CA LEU A 52 -10.08 -0.96 3.50
C LEU A 52 -10.44 0.07 4.58
N THR A 53 -10.61 -0.38 5.81
CA THR A 53 -10.80 0.47 6.98
C THR A 53 -10.09 -0.11 8.20
N LEU A 54 -10.18 0.57 9.34
CA LEU A 54 -9.61 0.12 10.60
C LEU A 54 -10.68 -0.43 11.53
N SER A 55 -10.30 -1.39 12.36
CA SER A 55 -11.17 -1.98 13.37
C SER A 55 -10.40 -2.46 14.58
N SER A 56 -11.08 -2.44 15.73
CA SER A 56 -10.61 -3.07 16.95
C SER A 56 -10.50 -4.59 16.80
N ARG A 57 -9.74 -5.20 17.70
CA ARG A 57 -9.59 -6.65 17.80
C ARG A 57 -9.60 -7.04 19.28
N GLY A 58 -10.39 -8.05 19.64
CA GLY A 58 -10.60 -8.39 21.05
C GLY A 58 -11.14 -7.19 21.82
N ASP A 59 -10.58 -6.96 23.01
CA ASP A 59 -10.99 -5.88 23.92
C ASP A 59 -10.25 -4.55 23.68
N ASP A 60 -9.43 -4.46 22.62
CA ASP A 60 -8.69 -3.24 22.30
C ASP A 60 -9.64 -2.13 21.81
N TRP A 61 -9.77 -1.07 22.60
CA TRP A 61 -10.58 0.10 22.27
C TRP A 61 -10.06 0.87 21.04
N CYS A 62 -8.78 0.68 20.70
CA CYS A 62 -8.10 1.39 19.65
C CYS A 62 -8.16 0.60 18.32
N PRO A 63 -8.81 1.14 17.27
CA PRO A 63 -8.98 0.42 16.01
C PRO A 63 -7.72 0.51 15.14
N LEU A 64 -6.90 -0.53 15.16
CA LEU A 64 -5.62 -0.56 14.43
C LEU A 64 -5.57 -1.60 13.33
N TYR A 65 -6.33 -2.66 13.43
CA TYR A 65 -6.23 -3.76 12.49
C TYR A 65 -7.02 -3.46 11.23
N LEU A 66 -6.36 -3.65 10.09
CA LEU A 66 -6.97 -3.42 8.80
C LEU A 66 -8.02 -4.48 8.52
N LYS A 67 -9.20 -4.04 8.08
CA LYS A 67 -10.28 -4.90 7.62
C LYS A 67 -10.83 -4.42 6.28
N LEU A 68 -11.50 -5.33 5.59
CA LEU A 68 -12.31 -5.04 4.43
C LEU A 68 -13.72 -4.65 4.86
N GLU A 69 -14.28 -3.61 4.24
CA GLU A 69 -15.70 -3.31 4.31
C GLU A 69 -16.53 -4.43 3.68
N TYR A 70 -17.72 -4.70 4.22
CA TYR A 70 -18.59 -5.76 3.69
C TYR A 70 -19.33 -5.32 2.42
N SER A 71 -19.67 -4.04 2.32
CA SER A 71 -20.43 -3.48 1.21
C SER A 71 -19.51 -2.70 0.28
N GLU A 72 -19.64 -2.93 -1.03
CA GLU A 72 -18.85 -2.24 -2.06
C GLU A 72 -19.06 -0.73 -2.09
N VAL A 73 -20.20 -0.24 -1.59
CA VAL A 73 -20.52 1.20 -1.48
C VAL A 73 -19.60 1.92 -0.49
N ASN A 74 -19.05 1.18 0.48
CA ASN A 74 -18.13 1.74 1.47
C ASN A 74 -16.71 1.66 0.90
N MET A 75 -16.21 2.80 0.39
CA MET A 75 -14.85 2.90 -0.15
C MET A 75 -13.76 2.81 0.93
N GLY A 76 -14.14 2.94 2.20
CA GLY A 76 -13.23 2.85 3.34
C GLY A 76 -12.38 4.11 3.51
N ILE A 77 -11.18 3.93 4.07
CA ILE A 77 -10.18 4.95 4.34
C ILE A 77 -9.10 4.84 3.25
N PRO A 78 -8.75 5.94 2.56
CA PRO A 78 -7.72 5.90 1.53
C PRO A 78 -6.33 5.73 2.14
N VAL A 79 -5.36 5.37 1.30
CA VAL A 79 -3.95 5.23 1.67
C VAL A 79 -3.08 6.20 0.89
N LYS A 80 -1.93 6.53 1.47
CA LYS A 80 -0.80 7.19 0.83
C LYS A 80 0.34 6.19 0.65
N PHE A 81 1.00 6.26 -0.50
CA PHE A 81 2.23 5.53 -0.77
C PHE A 81 3.41 6.47 -0.54
N LEU A 82 4.42 6.01 0.19
CA LEU A 82 5.48 6.87 0.73
C LEU A 82 6.86 6.22 0.60
N ASP A 83 7.90 7.06 0.56
CA ASP A 83 9.31 6.70 0.72
C ASP A 83 9.81 5.55 -0.16
N TRP A 84 9.38 5.49 -1.42
CA TRP A 84 9.88 4.45 -2.31
C TRP A 84 11.36 4.70 -2.69
N ARG A 85 12.14 3.61 -2.77
CA ARG A 85 13.61 3.71 -2.93
C ARG A 85 14.11 4.18 -4.31
N THR A 86 13.22 4.32 -5.28
CA THR A 86 13.57 4.78 -6.64
C THR A 86 13.38 6.29 -6.78
N LYS A 87 14.27 6.95 -7.53
CA LYS A 87 14.20 8.40 -7.79
C LYS A 87 13.20 8.75 -8.90
N VAL A 88 11.93 8.35 -8.73
CA VAL A 88 10.82 8.71 -9.61
C VAL A 88 9.70 9.39 -8.84
N ALA A 89 8.92 10.23 -9.50
CA ALA A 89 7.83 11.01 -8.89
C ALA A 89 6.53 10.21 -8.70
N PHE A 90 6.41 9.05 -9.34
CA PHE A 90 5.24 8.18 -9.28
C PHE A 90 5.51 6.94 -8.44
N VAL A 91 4.46 6.25 -8.00
CA VAL A 91 4.56 4.97 -7.31
C VAL A 91 4.97 3.87 -8.30
N PRO A 92 6.18 3.31 -8.18
CA PRO A 92 6.67 2.27 -9.10
C PRO A 92 6.12 0.89 -8.72
N GLU A 93 5.83 0.07 -9.73
CA GLU A 93 5.61 -1.36 -9.56
C GLU A 93 6.85 -2.03 -8.96
N SER A 94 6.64 -2.93 -7.99
CA SER A 94 7.66 -3.79 -7.39
C SER A 94 8.83 -3.09 -6.67
N ALA A 95 8.80 -1.77 -6.47
CA ALA A 95 9.78 -1.12 -5.60
C ALA A 95 9.31 -1.15 -4.14
N ASN A 96 10.28 -1.18 -3.22
CA ASN A 96 10.03 -1.07 -1.79
C ASN A 96 9.45 0.30 -1.47
N LEU A 97 8.33 0.32 -0.75
CA LEU A 97 7.61 1.51 -0.30
C LEU A 97 6.97 1.29 1.07
N ASN A 98 6.52 2.39 1.67
CA ASN A 98 5.63 2.38 2.84
C ASN A 98 4.21 2.73 2.43
N ILE A 99 3.23 2.18 3.16
CA ILE A 99 1.81 2.48 2.99
C ILE A 99 1.32 3.08 4.29
N GLN A 100 0.56 4.17 4.21
CA GLN A 100 -0.02 4.83 5.38
C GLN A 100 -1.51 5.03 5.16
N MET A 101 -2.34 4.73 6.17
CA MET A 101 -3.75 5.11 6.14
C MET A 101 -3.85 6.64 6.23
N ASP A 102 -4.53 7.25 5.27
CA ASP A 102 -4.73 8.69 5.21
C ASP A 102 -5.98 9.07 6.02
N VAL A 103 -5.76 9.25 7.32
CA VAL A 103 -6.79 9.57 8.32
C VAL A 103 -6.33 10.81 9.09
N LYS A 104 -7.23 11.79 9.25
CA LYS A 104 -6.89 13.09 9.86
C LYS A 104 -6.42 12.98 11.32
N ALA A 105 -7.04 12.11 12.11
CA ALA A 105 -6.63 11.79 13.48
C ALA A 105 -7.22 10.45 13.91
N THR A 106 -6.44 9.61 14.59
CA THR A 106 -6.94 8.42 15.28
C THR A 106 -7.04 8.71 16.78
N ILE A 107 -8.02 8.12 17.45
CA ILE A 107 -8.12 8.17 18.93
C ILE A 107 -6.91 7.52 19.62
N CYS A 108 -6.13 6.75 18.87
CA CYS A 108 -5.02 5.95 19.34
C CYS A 108 -3.72 6.73 19.56
N GLY A 109 -3.62 7.97 19.05
CA GLY A 109 -2.43 8.81 19.21
C GLY A 109 -1.15 8.29 18.54
N GLN A 110 -1.26 7.23 17.73
CA GLN A 110 -0.13 6.63 17.00
C GLN A 110 -0.18 6.96 15.51
N SER A 111 0.96 6.77 14.83
CA SER A 111 1.02 6.86 13.38
C SER A 111 0.19 5.75 12.71
N THR A 112 -0.07 5.92 11.42
CA THR A 112 -1.00 5.07 10.67
C THR A 112 -0.33 4.29 9.55
N TYR A 113 0.97 4.03 9.68
CA TYR A 113 1.70 3.20 8.71
C TYR A 113 1.23 1.76 8.81
N TRP A 114 1.08 1.10 7.68
CA TRP A 114 0.90 -0.34 7.65
C TRP A 114 2.16 -0.98 8.20
N TYR A 115 2.00 -1.94 9.10
CA TYR A 115 3.09 -2.76 9.59
C TYR A 115 2.59 -4.15 9.98
N VAL A 116 3.52 -5.09 10.11
CA VAL A 116 3.25 -6.42 10.66
C VAL A 116 3.67 -6.36 12.14
N PRO A 117 2.72 -6.44 13.10
CA PRO A 117 3.07 -6.47 14.51
C PRO A 117 3.94 -7.68 14.85
N PRO A 118 4.86 -7.56 15.83
CA PRO A 118 5.61 -8.70 16.31
C PRO A 118 4.66 -9.74 16.91
N VAL A 119 4.94 -11.02 16.65
CA VAL A 119 4.18 -12.12 17.26
C VAL A 119 4.64 -12.25 18.70
N GLU A 120 3.72 -12.14 19.65
CA GLU A 120 4.03 -12.51 21.02
C GLU A 120 4.23 -14.03 21.11
N PRO A 121 5.31 -14.51 21.77
CA PRO A 121 5.74 -15.91 21.71
C PRO A 121 4.74 -16.95 22.24
N ILE A 122 3.60 -16.52 22.81
CA ILE A 122 2.58 -17.37 23.42
C ILE A 122 1.46 -17.74 22.41
N THR A 123 1.36 -17.08 21.25
CA THR A 123 0.22 -17.23 20.32
C THR A 123 0.64 -17.79 18.94
N VAL A 124 1.07 -19.05 18.91
CA VAL A 124 1.67 -19.71 17.73
C VAL A 124 0.67 -20.02 16.58
N ILE A 125 -0.61 -19.63 16.67
CA ILE A 125 -1.65 -20.03 15.68
C ILE A 125 -2.45 -18.84 15.13
N GLU A 126 -2.02 -17.61 15.34
CA GLU A 126 -2.76 -16.45 14.80
C GLU A 126 -2.14 -15.96 13.49
N ALA A 127 -3.00 -15.67 12.51
CA ALA A 127 -2.56 -15.07 11.26
C ALA A 127 -1.78 -13.78 11.54
N LEU A 128 -0.73 -13.54 10.75
CA LEU A 128 0.08 -12.33 10.84
C LEU A 128 -0.69 -11.15 10.24
N PHE A 129 -1.56 -10.55 11.06
CA PHE A 129 -2.42 -9.46 10.64
C PHE A 129 -1.64 -8.18 10.34
N ILE A 130 -2.16 -7.38 9.42
CA ILE A 130 -1.66 -6.04 9.13
C ILE A 130 -2.38 -5.05 10.04
N ALA A 131 -1.62 -4.19 10.70
CA ALA A 131 -2.13 -3.12 11.53
C ALA A 131 -1.61 -1.76 11.05
N ALA A 132 -2.32 -0.70 11.46
CA ALA A 132 -1.87 0.67 11.38
C ALA A 132 -1.08 1.01 12.66
N GLY A 133 0.10 1.60 12.52
CA GLY A 133 0.96 1.91 13.64
C GLY A 133 2.29 2.55 13.21
N PRO A 134 3.41 2.22 13.86
CA PRO A 134 4.72 2.81 13.57
C PRO A 134 5.17 2.50 12.14
N LYS A 135 5.98 3.41 11.57
CA LYS A 135 6.65 3.15 10.30
C LYS A 135 7.49 1.86 10.40
N PRO A 136 7.35 0.90 9.47
CA PRO A 136 8.09 -0.36 9.52
C PRO A 136 9.61 -0.14 9.56
N SER A 137 10.28 -0.82 10.49
CA SER A 137 11.75 -0.85 10.58
C SER A 137 12.37 -2.07 9.87
N ASN A 138 11.65 -3.20 9.84
CA ASN A 138 12.17 -4.51 9.40
C ASN A 138 11.40 -5.08 8.19
N GLY A 139 11.17 -4.26 7.18
CA GLY A 139 10.54 -4.70 5.93
C GLY A 139 9.88 -3.56 5.17
N PHE A 140 9.40 -3.87 3.98
CA PHE A 140 8.75 -2.92 3.08
C PHE A 140 7.57 -3.57 2.38
N PHE A 141 6.67 -2.75 1.85
CA PHE A 141 5.63 -3.22 0.96
C PHE A 141 6.09 -3.09 -0.49
N GLN A 142 5.51 -3.89 -1.37
CA GLN A 142 5.60 -3.72 -2.82
C GLN A 142 4.23 -3.92 -3.45
N ILE A 143 3.98 -3.20 -4.54
CA ILE A 143 2.77 -3.36 -5.35
C ILE A 143 3.17 -4.10 -6.62
N LYS A 144 2.60 -5.30 -6.84
CA LYS A 144 2.93 -6.15 -7.99
C LYS A 144 1.73 -6.21 -8.93
N LYS A 145 1.96 -5.90 -10.21
CA LYS A 145 0.93 -5.98 -11.25
C LYS A 145 0.54 -7.42 -11.52
N ILE A 146 -0.77 -7.65 -11.69
CA ILE A 146 -1.31 -8.92 -12.16
C ILE A 146 -1.33 -8.89 -13.68
N LYS A 147 -0.78 -9.94 -14.31
CA LYS A 147 -0.59 -10.03 -15.77
C LYS A 147 -1.68 -10.89 -16.41
N ASP A 148 -2.92 -10.45 -16.29
CA ASP A 148 -4.05 -11.02 -17.02
C ASP A 148 -4.94 -9.90 -17.61
N ALA A 149 -6.01 -10.28 -18.32
CA ALA A 149 -6.88 -9.34 -19.02
C ALA A 149 -7.67 -8.38 -18.11
N LEU A 150 -7.93 -8.74 -16.85
CA LEU A 150 -8.66 -7.90 -15.90
C LEU A 150 -7.77 -6.80 -15.30
N GLY A 151 -6.44 -6.95 -15.36
CA GLY A 151 -5.50 -5.98 -14.78
C GLY A 151 -5.65 -5.80 -13.26
N GLY A 152 -4.97 -4.82 -12.66
CA GLY A 152 -4.95 -4.65 -11.21
C GLY A 152 -3.69 -5.22 -10.56
N TYR A 153 -3.71 -5.34 -9.24
CA TYR A 153 -2.50 -5.47 -8.42
C TYR A 153 -2.68 -6.43 -7.26
N LYS A 154 -1.56 -6.86 -6.69
CA LYS A 154 -1.48 -7.45 -5.35
C LYS A 154 -0.44 -6.71 -4.54
N ILE A 155 -0.67 -6.61 -3.23
CA ILE A 155 0.28 -6.03 -2.29
C ILE A 155 1.01 -7.18 -1.59
N VAL A 156 2.33 -7.04 -1.46
CA VAL A 156 3.17 -7.99 -0.73
C VAL A 156 3.96 -7.26 0.36
N PHE A 157 4.27 -7.96 1.44
CA PHE A 157 5.21 -7.52 2.47
C PHE A 157 6.52 -8.30 2.32
N CYS A 158 7.64 -7.58 2.36
CA CYS A 158 8.96 -8.10 2.05
C CYS A 158 9.92 -7.78 3.19
N VAL A 159 10.47 -8.79 3.87
CA VAL A 159 11.52 -8.61 4.91
C VAL A 159 12.82 -8.17 4.25
N ASN A 160 13.10 -8.72 3.07
CA ASN A 160 14.14 -8.30 2.13
C ASN A 160 13.56 -8.33 0.71
N ASN A 161 14.30 -7.88 -0.31
CA ASN A 161 13.75 -7.76 -1.67
C ASN A 161 13.23 -9.07 -2.29
N ASN A 162 13.71 -10.23 -1.83
CA ASN A 162 13.42 -11.53 -2.45
C ASN A 162 12.45 -12.39 -1.63
N ASP A 163 12.41 -12.17 -0.32
CA ASP A 163 11.52 -12.86 0.61
C ASP A 163 10.27 -12.01 0.88
N CYS A 164 9.23 -12.28 0.10
CA CYS A 164 7.99 -11.54 0.12
C CYS A 164 6.79 -12.46 0.29
N SER A 165 5.92 -12.12 1.24
CA SER A 165 4.63 -12.76 1.46
C SER A 165 3.49 -11.90 0.90
N GLY A 166 2.48 -12.53 0.30
CA GLY A 166 1.27 -11.83 -0.12
C GLY A 166 0.51 -11.26 1.06
N ILE A 167 -0.31 -10.23 0.82
CA ILE A 167 -1.30 -9.77 1.79
C ILE A 167 -2.66 -10.27 1.30
N GLY A 168 -3.30 -11.13 2.08
CA GLY A 168 -4.60 -11.73 1.80
C GLY A 168 -5.67 -11.29 2.78
N ILE A 169 -6.89 -11.82 2.58
CA ILE A 169 -8.00 -11.67 3.51
C ILE A 169 -8.08 -12.91 4.42
N PHE A 170 -8.12 -12.69 5.72
CA PHE A 170 -8.35 -13.71 6.73
C PHE A 170 -9.60 -13.36 7.55
N VAL A 171 -10.51 -14.32 7.71
CA VAL A 171 -11.70 -14.13 8.54
C VAL A 171 -11.34 -14.50 9.97
N ASP A 172 -11.37 -13.53 10.88
CA ASP A 172 -11.07 -13.78 12.29
C ASP A 172 -12.18 -14.57 13.01
N LYS A 173 -11.94 -14.92 14.28
CA LYS A 173 -12.90 -15.65 15.11
C LYS A 173 -14.23 -14.90 15.33
N GLN A 174 -14.26 -13.60 15.08
CA GLN A 174 -15.43 -12.74 15.17
C GLN A 174 -16.11 -12.54 13.80
N GLY A 175 -15.64 -13.22 12.74
CA GLY A 175 -16.17 -13.10 11.39
C GLY A 175 -15.65 -11.89 10.61
N VAL A 176 -14.71 -11.11 11.15
CA VAL A 176 -14.19 -9.91 10.52
C VAL A 176 -13.14 -10.27 9.46
N ARG A 177 -13.31 -9.74 8.24
CA ARG A 177 -12.39 -9.91 7.11
C ARG A 177 -11.16 -9.01 7.26
N ARG A 178 -10.11 -9.50 7.92
CA ARG A 178 -8.86 -8.76 8.19
C ARG A 178 -7.80 -8.97 7.12
N LEU A 179 -6.88 -8.02 7.00
CA LEU A 179 -5.68 -8.21 6.17
C LEU A 179 -4.63 -8.99 6.96
N ALA A 180 -4.01 -9.98 6.34
CA ALA A 180 -2.93 -10.77 6.93
C ALA A 180 -1.93 -11.24 5.87
N LEU A 181 -0.72 -11.63 6.29
CA LEU A 181 0.19 -12.33 5.39
C LEU A 181 -0.44 -13.66 4.91
N SER A 182 -0.34 -13.92 3.61
CA SER A 182 -1.00 -15.03 2.94
C SER A 182 -0.24 -15.48 1.68
N SER A 183 -0.33 -16.76 1.37
CA SER A 183 0.09 -17.33 0.07
C SER A 183 -0.91 -17.05 -1.05
N THR A 184 -2.14 -16.67 -0.71
CA THR A 184 -3.21 -16.24 -1.62
C THR A 184 -3.46 -14.74 -1.42
N PRO A 185 -2.80 -13.87 -2.20
CA PRO A 185 -2.93 -12.43 -2.07
C PRO A 185 -4.34 -11.96 -2.42
N PHE A 186 -4.82 -10.97 -1.69
CA PHE A 186 -6.00 -10.21 -2.03
C PHE A 186 -5.67 -9.31 -3.22
N GLU A 187 -6.41 -9.48 -4.31
CA GLU A 187 -6.22 -8.71 -5.51
C GLU A 187 -7.00 -7.39 -5.43
N VAL A 188 -6.32 -6.30 -5.78
CA VAL A 188 -6.80 -4.94 -5.56
C VAL A 188 -6.70 -4.08 -6.81
N ARG A 189 -7.47 -3.00 -6.78
CA ARG A 189 -7.36 -1.84 -7.66
C ARG A 189 -7.35 -0.58 -6.80
N PHE A 190 -6.81 0.50 -7.34
CA PHE A 190 -6.69 1.76 -6.62
C PHE A 190 -7.60 2.81 -7.24
N MET A 191 -8.34 3.55 -6.43
CA MET A 191 -9.19 4.65 -6.89
C MET A 191 -8.74 5.93 -6.20
N LYS A 192 -8.44 6.97 -6.95
CA LYS A 192 -8.07 8.27 -6.36
C LYS A 192 -9.19 8.78 -5.46
N ALA A 193 -8.87 9.15 -4.23
CA ALA A 193 -9.79 9.82 -3.34
C ALA A 193 -9.84 11.30 -3.72
N THR A 194 -11.02 11.80 -4.04
CA THR A 194 -11.25 13.25 -4.16
C THR A 194 -11.37 13.83 -2.75
N GLU A 195 -10.77 15.01 -2.50
CA GLU A 195 -11.07 15.73 -1.27
C GLU A 195 -12.59 15.94 -1.19
N SER A 196 -13.20 15.49 -0.10
CA SER A 196 -14.59 15.84 0.18
C SER A 196 -14.61 17.31 0.55
N GLU A 197 -15.12 18.15 -0.36
CA GLU A 197 -15.70 19.43 0.00
C GLU A 197 -16.65 19.18 1.19
N PRO A 198 -16.49 19.86 2.34
CA PRO A 198 -17.44 19.74 3.43
C PRO A 198 -18.80 20.20 2.90
N SER A 199 -19.75 19.27 2.84
CA SER A 199 -21.15 19.53 2.49
C SER A 199 -21.74 20.57 3.44
N SER A 200 -21.56 21.84 3.11
CA SER A 200 -22.19 22.99 3.73
C SER A 200 -23.37 23.41 2.86
N LYS A 201 -24.47 22.69 3.00
CA LYS A 201 -25.78 23.29 2.76
C LYS A 201 -26.46 23.46 4.11
N PRO A 202 -26.57 24.69 4.64
CA PRO A 202 -27.52 24.93 5.70
C PRO A 202 -28.91 24.71 5.08
N ILE A 203 -29.68 23.80 5.66
CA ILE A 203 -31.11 23.74 5.42
C ILE A 203 -31.65 25.06 6.00
N MET A 204 -31.96 26.01 5.13
CA MET A 204 -32.72 27.19 5.53
C MET A 204 -34.13 26.70 5.84
N SER A 205 -34.42 26.53 7.13
CA SER A 205 -35.76 26.26 7.61
C SER A 205 -36.57 27.54 7.41
N ILE A 206 -37.45 27.54 6.41
CA ILE A 206 -38.51 28.55 6.28
C ILE A 206 -39.56 28.20 7.34
N ILE A 207 -39.63 29.01 8.39
CA ILE A 207 -40.85 29.27 9.17
C ILE A 207 -41.01 30.78 9.20
#